data_AF-A0A9D9UIQ1-F1
#
_entry.id   AF-A0A9D9UIQ1-F1
#
_cell.length_a   1.000
_cell.length_b   1.000
_cell.length_c   1.000
_cell.angle_alpha   90.00
_cell.angle_beta   90.00
_cell.angle_gamma   90.00
#
_symmetry.space_group_name_H-M   'P 1'
#
loop_
_entity.id
_entity.type
_entity.pdbx_description
1 polymer ?
#
loop_
_entity_poly.entity_id
_entity_poly.type
_entity_poly.pdbx_seq_one_letter_code
_entity_poly.pdbx_strand_id
1 'polypeptide(L)'
;MVLWDEFEKVSTSEWLKKANIDLKGKKQAEDFIYKVCEGVDCSPFLTEGDVLSAKPIYGSSTKSGVHILADNALAANSKAISMLSYGVEALSFDVNDTWDLDLLFGNIYLEMVSVILQVEGSIDVVRHKVDVYIKKKYSGKTTNIIIISAKESHDTGIYLKYENTVSERLNLIKGHLDEMALNSSTTAPIIILDLKKDFLAQIAELRAIRKRMEQYKTVHPEIKSEVLLISRIHQDAYISDQIHPLIICNYLIMSSYLGMSDFSFGVPFADDVEAARLCLNIQHIFKEESNLGYVSDPVAGSYIIEKLTEQMLLHLE
;
A
#
# COMPACT_ATOMS: atom_id res chain seq x y z
N MET A 1 -36.70 17.86 -10.17
CA MET A 1 -35.34 17.70 -9.64
C MET A 1 -35.11 18.93 -8.78
N VAL A 2 -35.14 18.76 -7.46
CA VAL A 2 -34.94 19.88 -6.53
C VAL A 2 -33.49 20.32 -6.70
N LEU A 3 -33.29 21.58 -7.08
CA LEU A 3 -31.95 22.15 -7.19
C LEU A 3 -31.56 22.67 -5.82
N TRP A 4 -30.36 22.34 -5.36
CA TRP A 4 -29.87 22.70 -4.02
C TRP A 4 -29.82 24.22 -3.78
N ASP A 5 -29.89 25.03 -4.84
CA ASP A 5 -29.95 26.49 -4.79
C ASP A 5 -31.29 27.03 -4.26
N GLU A 6 -32.30 26.18 -4.09
CA GLU A 6 -33.60 26.54 -3.48
C GLU A 6 -33.54 26.62 -1.95
N PHE A 7 -32.44 26.18 -1.32
CA PHE A 7 -32.23 26.25 0.12
C PHE A 7 -31.11 27.21 0.50
N GLU A 8 -31.27 27.91 1.62
CA GLU A 8 -30.17 28.70 2.20
C GLU A 8 -29.01 27.78 2.56
N LYS A 9 -27.80 28.14 2.12
CA LYS A 9 -26.59 27.41 2.47
C LYS A 9 -26.32 27.57 3.96
N VAL A 10 -26.23 26.45 4.66
CA VAL A 10 -25.91 26.43 6.10
C VAL A 10 -24.40 26.47 6.27
N SER A 11 -23.92 27.41 7.09
CA SER A 11 -22.50 27.53 7.42
C SER A 11 -22.02 26.45 8.40
N THR A 12 -20.71 26.19 8.43
CA THR A 12 -20.09 25.29 9.42
C THR A 12 -20.41 25.72 10.86
N SER A 13 -20.43 27.04 11.13
CA SER A 13 -20.76 27.57 12.46
C SER A 13 -22.19 27.23 12.88
N GLU A 14 -23.16 27.29 11.96
CA GLU A 14 -24.55 26.96 12.24
C GLU A 14 -24.73 25.46 12.48
N TRP A 15 -24.05 24.62 11.71
CA TRP A 15 -24.02 23.17 11.94
C TRP A 15 -23.44 22.82 13.31
N LEU A 16 -22.31 23.43 13.70
CA LEU A 16 -21.71 23.22 15.02
C LEU A 16 -22.62 23.69 16.15
N LYS A 17 -23.27 24.85 16.02
CA LYS A 17 -24.27 25.32 17.00
C LYS A 17 -25.41 24.31 17.15
N LYS A 18 -25.94 23.78 16.04
CA LYS A 18 -27.00 22.79 16.06
C LYS A 18 -26.56 21.48 16.71
N ALA A 19 -25.37 20.99 16.36
CA ALA A 19 -24.78 19.79 16.97
C ALA A 19 -24.62 19.96 18.50
N ASN A 20 -24.08 21.10 18.95
CA ASN A 20 -23.91 21.40 20.37
C ASN A 20 -25.25 21.46 21.14
N ILE A 21 -26.30 22.02 20.52
CA ILE A 21 -27.66 21.96 21.07
C ILE A 21 -28.14 20.51 21.24
N ASP A 22 -27.95 19.69 20.22
CA ASP A 22 -28.42 18.30 20.20
C ASP A 22 -27.65 17.39 21.19
N LEU A 23 -26.40 17.74 21.50
CA LEU A 23 -25.58 17.06 22.51
C LEU A 23 -26.00 17.38 23.96
N LYS A 24 -26.90 18.35 24.18
CA LYS A 24 -27.50 18.70 25.49
C LYS A 24 -26.46 18.93 26.59
N GLY A 25 -25.30 19.48 26.24
CA GLY A 25 -24.21 19.78 27.16
C GLY A 25 -23.47 18.58 27.76
N LYS A 26 -23.72 17.34 27.28
CA LYS A 26 -22.96 16.15 27.73
C LYS A 26 -21.56 16.07 27.12
N LYS A 27 -21.43 16.59 25.91
CA LYS A 27 -20.21 16.76 25.12
C LYS A 27 -20.38 17.98 24.23
N GLN A 28 -19.28 18.47 23.69
CA GLN A 28 -19.25 19.44 22.61
C GLN A 28 -18.96 18.74 21.28
N ALA A 29 -19.37 19.32 20.15
CA ALA A 29 -19.11 18.82 18.81
C ALA A 29 -17.60 18.67 18.56
N GLU A 30 -16.83 19.59 19.14
CA GLU A 30 -15.37 19.63 19.13
C GLU A 30 -14.73 18.50 19.95
N ASP A 31 -15.49 17.74 20.75
CA ASP A 31 -14.98 16.55 21.44
C ASP A 31 -14.89 15.31 20.53
N PHE A 32 -15.49 15.36 19.33
CA PHE A 32 -15.60 14.23 18.40
C PHE A 32 -14.52 14.24 17.31
N ILE A 33 -13.38 14.86 17.58
CA ILE A 33 -12.24 14.86 16.66
C ILE A 33 -11.75 13.42 16.45
N TYR A 34 -11.66 13.05 15.18
CA TYR A 34 -11.00 11.82 14.78
C TYR A 34 -9.49 12.06 14.80
N LYS A 35 -8.80 11.42 15.74
CA LYS A 35 -7.35 11.57 15.96
C LYS A 35 -6.62 10.34 15.43
N VAL A 36 -5.65 10.56 14.55
CA VAL A 36 -4.79 9.50 14.00
C VAL A 36 -3.46 9.47 14.76
N CYS A 37 -2.76 10.60 14.79
CA CYS A 37 -1.53 10.78 15.55
C CYS A 37 -1.31 12.29 15.85
N GLU A 38 -0.19 12.64 16.47
CA GLU A 38 0.15 14.04 16.71
C GLU A 38 0.21 14.80 15.38
N GLY A 39 -0.51 15.92 15.29
CA GLY A 39 -0.57 16.75 14.08
C GLY A 39 -1.46 16.19 12.95
N VAL A 40 -2.05 15.00 13.11
CA VAL A 40 -2.95 14.39 12.12
C VAL A 40 -4.29 14.04 12.80
N ASP A 41 -5.26 14.92 12.59
CA ASP A 41 -6.60 14.81 13.13
C ASP A 41 -7.61 15.58 12.26
N CYS A 42 -8.88 15.23 12.37
CA CYS A 42 -9.91 15.99 11.67
C CYS A 42 -11.24 16.05 12.42
N SER A 43 -11.94 17.16 12.20
CA SER A 43 -13.34 17.32 12.60
C SER A 43 -14.23 16.34 11.83
N PRO A 44 -15.33 15.86 12.43
CA PRO A 44 -16.37 15.15 11.69
C PRO A 44 -17.17 16.07 10.74
N PHE A 45 -17.01 17.40 10.85
CA PHE A 45 -17.71 18.41 10.06
C PHE A 45 -16.76 19.13 9.10
N LEU A 46 -16.17 18.39 8.16
CA LEU A 46 -15.31 18.98 7.13
C LEU A 46 -16.12 19.56 5.97
N THR A 47 -15.62 20.66 5.42
CA THR A 47 -16.16 21.37 4.28
C THR A 47 -15.07 21.62 3.23
N GLU A 48 -15.45 22.20 2.09
CA GLU A 48 -14.49 22.56 1.04
C GLU A 48 -13.38 23.51 1.54
N GLY A 49 -13.68 24.36 2.53
CA GLY A 49 -12.71 25.31 3.10
C GLY A 49 -11.64 24.66 3.97
N ASP A 50 -11.81 23.39 4.34
CA ASP A 50 -10.88 22.66 5.22
C ASP A 50 -9.78 21.92 4.44
N VAL A 51 -9.90 21.86 3.11
CA VAL A 51 -9.04 21.12 2.18
C VAL A 51 -8.35 22.08 1.22
N LEU A 52 -7.03 21.98 1.10
CA LEU A 52 -6.23 22.84 0.23
C LEU A 52 -6.24 22.38 -1.24
N SER A 53 -6.23 21.07 -1.50
CA SER A 53 -6.11 20.51 -2.84
C SER A 53 -6.71 19.11 -2.98
N ALA A 54 -7.72 19.00 -3.85
CA ALA A 54 -8.32 17.72 -4.25
C ALA A 54 -7.68 17.08 -5.51
N LYS A 55 -6.41 17.39 -5.81
CA LYS A 55 -5.73 16.81 -6.97
C LYS A 55 -5.60 15.29 -6.82
N PRO A 56 -6.05 14.50 -7.81
CA PRO A 56 -5.91 13.06 -7.79
C PRO A 56 -4.45 12.65 -7.92
N ILE A 57 -4.11 11.51 -7.34
CA ILE A 57 -2.83 10.82 -7.58
C ILE A 57 -2.97 9.84 -8.73
N TYR A 58 -1.84 9.50 -9.35
CA TYR A 58 -1.81 8.51 -10.42
C TYR A 58 -0.83 7.38 -10.08
N GLY A 59 -1.07 6.21 -10.66
CA GLY A 59 -0.32 5.00 -10.38
C GLY A 59 -0.79 3.86 -11.26
N SER A 60 -0.09 2.73 -11.18
CA SER A 60 -0.51 1.53 -11.90
C SER A 60 -1.76 0.92 -11.25
N SER A 61 -2.51 0.13 -12.02
CA SER A 61 -3.61 -0.64 -11.45
C SER A 61 -3.04 -1.66 -10.46
N THR A 62 -3.56 -1.67 -9.23
CA THR A 62 -3.10 -2.55 -8.15
C THR A 62 -3.13 -4.00 -8.60
N LYS A 63 -1.98 -4.68 -8.57
CA LYS A 63 -1.88 -6.12 -8.87
C LYS A 63 -2.14 -6.94 -7.62
N SER A 64 -2.95 -7.99 -7.79
CA SER A 64 -3.25 -8.94 -6.73
C SER A 64 -2.08 -9.88 -6.50
N GLY A 65 -1.66 -9.98 -5.23
CA GLY A 65 -0.46 -10.71 -4.86
C GLY A 65 -0.67 -11.70 -3.71
N VAL A 66 0.20 -12.71 -3.68
CA VAL A 66 0.37 -13.61 -2.54
C VAL A 66 1.84 -13.63 -2.12
N HIS A 67 2.07 -13.50 -0.82
CA HIS A 67 3.38 -13.64 -0.23
C HIS A 67 3.54 -15.06 0.29
N ILE A 68 4.50 -15.80 -0.24
CA ILE A 68 4.67 -17.24 -0.03
C ILE A 68 5.74 -17.47 1.03
N LEU A 69 5.35 -18.14 2.10
CA LEU A 69 6.23 -18.58 3.17
C LEU A 69 6.64 -20.03 2.93
N ALA A 70 7.94 -20.26 2.72
CA ALA A 70 8.48 -21.60 2.53
C ALA A 70 9.96 -21.67 2.92
N ASP A 71 10.40 -22.86 3.35
CA ASP A 71 11.78 -23.07 3.82
C ASP A 71 12.80 -23.25 2.69
N ASN A 72 12.33 -23.55 1.47
CA ASN A 72 13.19 -23.80 0.32
C ASN A 72 12.48 -23.54 -1.02
N ALA A 73 13.29 -23.43 -2.08
CA ALA A 73 12.85 -23.13 -3.44
C ALA A 73 11.80 -24.12 -3.99
N LEU A 74 11.90 -25.42 -3.69
CA LEU A 74 10.98 -26.44 -4.21
C LEU A 74 9.59 -26.33 -3.56
N ALA A 75 9.56 -26.11 -2.24
CA ALA A 75 8.32 -25.88 -1.50
C ALA A 75 7.66 -24.57 -1.93
N ALA A 76 8.44 -23.50 -2.10
CA ALA A 76 7.98 -22.22 -2.61
C ALA A 76 7.38 -22.35 -4.02
N ASN A 77 8.04 -23.07 -4.92
CA ASN A 77 7.56 -23.31 -6.27
C ASN A 77 6.20 -24.03 -6.29
N SER A 78 6.06 -25.09 -5.49
CA SER A 78 4.81 -25.85 -5.41
C SER A 78 3.65 -24.97 -4.94
N LYS A 79 3.89 -24.12 -3.93
CA LYS A 79 2.92 -23.12 -3.43
C LYS A 79 2.58 -22.07 -4.49
N ALA A 80 3.58 -21.58 -5.22
CA ALA A 80 3.39 -20.60 -6.29
C ALA A 80 2.54 -21.13 -7.44
N ILE A 81 2.78 -22.35 -7.91
CA ILE A 81 1.99 -22.99 -8.97
C ILE A 81 0.52 -23.11 -8.56
N SER A 82 0.24 -23.48 -7.31
CA SER A 82 -1.12 -23.52 -6.77
C SER A 82 -1.79 -22.15 -6.86
N MET A 83 -1.13 -21.08 -6.42
CA MET A 83 -1.70 -19.73 -6.44
C MET A 83 -1.85 -19.16 -7.86
N LEU A 84 -0.97 -19.51 -8.78
CA LEU A 84 -1.11 -19.18 -10.21
C LEU A 84 -2.38 -19.78 -10.82
N SER A 85 -2.76 -20.98 -10.41
CA SER A 85 -4.02 -21.61 -10.87
C SER A 85 -5.28 -20.88 -10.39
N TYR A 86 -5.15 -20.04 -9.35
CA TYR A 86 -6.21 -19.17 -8.86
C TYR A 86 -6.13 -17.75 -9.43
N GLY A 87 -5.26 -17.44 -10.38
CA GLY A 87 -5.24 -16.13 -11.05
C GLY A 87 -4.52 -15.02 -10.28
N VAL A 88 -3.48 -15.35 -9.51
CA VAL A 88 -2.62 -14.34 -8.89
C VAL A 88 -1.75 -13.63 -9.93
N GLU A 89 -1.56 -12.31 -9.79
CA GLU A 89 -0.78 -11.49 -10.73
C GLU A 89 0.66 -11.22 -10.23
N ALA A 90 0.88 -11.35 -8.92
CA ALA A 90 2.17 -11.13 -8.28
C ALA A 90 2.50 -12.19 -7.23
N LEU A 91 3.73 -12.71 -7.30
CA LEU A 91 4.27 -13.67 -6.34
C LEU A 91 5.39 -13.00 -5.54
N SER A 92 5.32 -13.06 -4.22
CA SER A 92 6.41 -12.61 -3.35
C SER A 92 7.00 -13.79 -2.58
N PHE A 93 8.32 -13.82 -2.45
CA PHE A 93 9.07 -14.85 -1.75
C PHE A 93 10.12 -14.24 -0.84
N ASP A 94 10.30 -14.82 0.34
CA ASP A 94 11.52 -14.64 1.13
C ASP A 94 12.56 -15.64 0.63
N VAL A 95 13.68 -15.15 0.11
CA VAL A 95 14.73 -15.97 -0.51
C VAL A 95 16.08 -15.64 0.12
N ASN A 96 16.99 -16.59 0.11
CA ASN A 96 18.37 -16.33 0.48
C ASN A 96 19.34 -16.64 -0.67
N ASP A 97 20.61 -16.28 -0.46
CA ASP A 97 21.68 -16.45 -1.44
C ASP A 97 22.00 -17.91 -1.80
N THR A 98 21.47 -18.90 -1.06
CA THR A 98 21.64 -20.34 -1.35
C THR A 98 20.56 -20.92 -2.24
N TRP A 99 19.40 -20.27 -2.39
CA TRP A 99 18.28 -20.81 -3.15
C TRP A 99 18.60 -20.98 -4.64
N ASP A 100 18.04 -22.04 -5.23
CA ASP A 100 18.14 -22.36 -6.65
C ASP A 100 16.94 -21.79 -7.43
N LEU A 101 17.22 -20.88 -8.36
CA LEU A 101 16.19 -20.23 -9.19
C LEU A 101 15.60 -21.15 -10.26
N ASP A 102 16.34 -22.19 -10.68
CA ASP A 102 15.80 -23.23 -11.57
C ASP A 102 14.70 -24.03 -10.89
N LEU A 103 14.86 -24.32 -9.60
CA LEU A 103 13.83 -24.96 -8.78
C LEU A 103 12.70 -23.99 -8.44
N LEU A 104 13.01 -22.77 -8.01
CA LEU A 104 12.02 -21.79 -7.57
C LEU A 104 11.03 -21.41 -8.70
N PHE A 105 11.55 -21.22 -9.91
CA PHE A 105 10.75 -20.77 -11.06
C PHE A 105 10.41 -21.91 -12.03
N GLY A 106 10.58 -23.17 -11.62
CA GLY A 106 10.19 -24.32 -12.42
C GLY A 106 8.72 -24.22 -12.86
N ASN A 107 8.45 -24.31 -14.16
CA ASN A 107 7.10 -24.20 -14.75
C ASN A 107 6.36 -22.87 -14.49
N ILE A 108 7.07 -21.80 -14.12
CA ILE A 108 6.50 -20.46 -13.97
C ILE A 108 6.96 -19.59 -15.15
N TYR A 109 6.00 -19.03 -15.89
CA TYR A 109 6.26 -18.13 -17.02
C TYR A 109 6.46 -16.69 -16.52
N LEU A 110 7.72 -16.27 -16.32
CA LEU A 110 8.07 -14.97 -15.71
C LEU A 110 7.74 -13.74 -16.57
N GLU A 111 7.30 -13.94 -17.81
CA GLU A 111 6.79 -12.88 -18.70
C GLU A 111 5.35 -12.47 -18.35
N MET A 112 4.62 -13.33 -17.64
CA MET A 112 3.18 -13.17 -17.38
C MET A 112 2.86 -12.78 -15.94
N VAL A 113 3.83 -12.91 -15.02
CA VAL A 113 3.64 -12.68 -13.59
C VAL A 113 4.71 -11.73 -13.06
N SER A 114 4.34 -10.90 -12.08
CA SER A 114 5.32 -10.08 -11.37
C SER A 114 5.91 -10.87 -10.21
N VAL A 115 7.22 -10.84 -10.02
CA VAL A 115 7.90 -11.56 -8.94
C VAL A 115 8.63 -10.57 -8.04
N ILE A 116 8.45 -10.72 -6.73
CA ILE A 116 9.12 -9.91 -5.71
C ILE A 116 9.96 -10.84 -4.85
N LEU A 117 11.29 -10.64 -4.88
CA LEU A 117 12.24 -11.40 -4.08
C LEU A 117 12.71 -10.55 -2.90
N GLN A 118 12.28 -10.93 -1.69
CA GLN A 118 12.76 -10.39 -0.42
C GLN A 118 13.99 -11.18 0.00
N VAL A 119 15.16 -10.56 -0.11
CA VAL A 119 16.45 -11.24 0.04
C VAL A 119 16.94 -11.19 1.48
N GLU A 120 16.99 -12.34 2.12
CA GLU A 120 17.74 -12.60 3.33
C GLU A 120 19.20 -12.93 2.98
N GLY A 121 20.15 -12.09 3.38
CA GLY A 121 21.57 -12.27 3.08
C GLY A 121 22.08 -11.35 1.98
N SER A 122 22.89 -11.86 1.04
CA SER A 122 23.55 -11.03 0.03
C SER A 122 22.63 -10.73 -1.17
N ILE A 123 22.14 -9.49 -1.24
CA ILE A 123 21.33 -9.01 -2.36
C ILE A 123 22.08 -9.05 -3.70
N ASP A 124 23.39 -8.78 -3.69
CA ASP A 124 24.20 -8.76 -4.91
C ASP A 124 24.37 -10.15 -5.51
N VAL A 125 24.51 -11.18 -4.66
CA VAL A 125 24.56 -12.58 -5.11
C VAL A 125 23.23 -12.97 -5.75
N VAL A 126 22.10 -12.61 -5.13
CA VAL A 126 20.77 -12.91 -5.70
C VAL A 126 20.54 -12.14 -7.01
N ARG A 127 20.89 -10.85 -7.07
CA ARG A 127 20.84 -10.03 -8.30
C ARG A 127 21.64 -10.68 -9.42
N HIS A 128 22.88 -11.07 -9.15
CA HIS A 128 23.73 -11.74 -10.14
C HIS A 128 23.11 -13.07 -10.61
N LYS A 129 22.58 -13.89 -9.68
CA LYS A 129 21.88 -15.14 -10.03
C LYS A 129 20.67 -14.88 -10.93
N VAL A 130 19.85 -13.88 -10.62
CA VAL A 130 18.68 -13.51 -11.43
C VAL A 130 19.11 -13.05 -12.82
N ASP A 131 20.12 -12.18 -12.93
CA ASP A 131 20.64 -11.72 -14.22
C ASP A 131 21.12 -12.87 -15.11
N VAL A 132 21.87 -13.82 -14.54
CA VAL A 132 22.34 -15.01 -15.24
C VAL A 132 21.15 -15.88 -15.67
N TYR A 133 20.17 -16.08 -14.78
CA TYR A 133 18.98 -16.88 -15.05
C TYR A 133 18.14 -16.29 -16.21
N ILE A 134 17.87 -14.99 -16.16
CA ILE A 134 17.11 -14.27 -17.19
C ILE A 134 17.85 -14.29 -18.53
N LYS A 135 19.15 -14.00 -18.56
CA LYS A 135 19.96 -14.07 -19.80
C LYS A 135 19.93 -15.47 -20.42
N LYS A 136 19.90 -16.53 -19.61
CA LYS A 136 19.89 -17.92 -20.06
C LYS A 136 18.52 -18.36 -20.59
N LYS A 137 17.42 -18.06 -19.88
CA LYS A 137 16.09 -18.61 -20.18
C LYS A 137 15.11 -17.63 -20.84
N TYR A 138 15.33 -16.33 -20.67
CA TYR A 138 14.42 -15.25 -21.08
C TYR A 138 15.16 -14.21 -21.94
N SER A 139 16.17 -14.64 -22.70
CA SER A 139 16.92 -13.75 -23.60
C SER A 139 15.98 -13.06 -24.61
N GLY A 140 16.01 -11.73 -24.66
CA GLY A 140 15.15 -10.93 -25.54
C GLY A 140 13.70 -10.79 -25.07
N LYS A 141 13.36 -11.28 -23.87
CA LYS A 141 12.03 -11.19 -23.27
C LYS A 141 12.03 -10.23 -22.09
N THR A 142 10.88 -9.65 -21.80
CA THR A 142 10.70 -8.73 -20.65
C THR A 142 10.13 -9.51 -19.47
N THR A 143 10.79 -9.43 -18.32
CA THR A 143 10.32 -10.00 -17.05
C THR A 143 10.17 -8.89 -16.02
N ASN A 144 9.19 -9.00 -15.13
CA ASN A 144 9.01 -8.05 -14.02
C ASN A 144 9.45 -8.69 -12.70
N ILE A 145 10.76 -8.66 -12.42
CA ILE A 145 11.35 -9.17 -11.17
C ILE A 145 11.87 -8.00 -10.36
N ILE A 146 11.34 -7.83 -9.16
CA ILE A 146 11.74 -6.82 -8.19
C ILE A 146 12.54 -7.51 -7.10
N ILE A 147 13.74 -7.01 -6.82
CA ILE A 147 14.63 -7.57 -5.80
C ILE A 147 14.87 -6.52 -4.73
N ILE A 148 14.51 -6.87 -3.50
CA ILE A 148 14.53 -6.00 -2.32
C ILE A 148 15.26 -6.72 -1.19
N SER A 149 16.00 -5.98 -0.37
CA SER A 149 16.64 -6.58 0.81
C SER A 149 15.61 -6.77 1.91
N ALA A 150 15.58 -7.94 2.55
CA ALA A 150 14.72 -8.18 3.72
C ALA A 150 15.21 -7.46 4.99
N LYS A 151 16.42 -6.90 4.99
CA LYS A 151 16.95 -6.09 6.09
C LYS A 151 16.40 -4.66 6.01
N GLU A 152 16.04 -4.14 7.17
CA GLU A 152 15.53 -2.79 7.34
C GLU A 152 16.56 -1.76 6.84
N SER A 153 16.13 -0.92 5.88
CA SER A 153 16.84 0.27 5.42
C SER A 153 18.14 0.01 4.64
N HIS A 154 18.03 -0.65 3.49
CA HIS A 154 19.07 -0.59 2.45
C HIS A 154 18.61 0.22 1.25
N ASP A 155 19.57 0.73 0.48
CA ASP A 155 19.56 1.71 -0.64
C ASP A 155 18.35 1.76 -1.61
N THR A 156 17.43 0.80 -1.57
CA THR A 156 16.29 0.71 -2.51
C THR A 156 14.94 0.44 -1.86
N GLY A 157 14.86 0.07 -0.56
CA GLY A 157 13.62 -0.40 0.07
C GLY A 157 13.37 0.17 1.48
N ILE A 158 12.17 0.72 1.71
CA ILE A 158 11.67 1.16 3.02
C ILE A 158 10.61 0.18 3.50
N TYR A 159 10.74 -0.29 4.75
CA TYR A 159 9.76 -1.16 5.40
C TYR A 159 8.98 -0.39 6.48
N LEU A 160 7.68 -0.22 6.27
CA LEU A 160 6.75 0.44 7.18
C LEU A 160 5.94 -0.63 7.93
N LYS A 161 6.52 -1.11 9.03
CA LYS A 161 6.02 -2.31 9.73
C LYS A 161 4.70 -2.06 10.47
N TYR A 162 3.98 -3.14 10.74
CA TYR A 162 2.70 -3.09 11.45
C TYR A 162 2.83 -2.50 12.86
N GLU A 163 3.96 -2.70 13.54
CA GLU A 163 4.21 -2.20 14.90
C GLU A 163 4.45 -0.68 14.93
N ASN A 164 4.98 -0.11 13.84
CA ASN A 164 5.31 1.30 13.80
C ASN A 164 4.04 2.16 13.86
N THR A 165 4.06 3.22 14.65
CA THR A 165 3.00 4.23 14.61
C THR A 165 3.00 4.96 13.26
N VAL A 166 1.89 5.62 12.91
CA VAL A 166 1.83 6.43 11.67
C VAL A 166 2.93 7.49 11.67
N SER A 167 3.15 8.18 12.79
CA SER A 167 4.22 9.18 12.91
C SER A 167 5.62 8.59 12.71
N GLU A 168 5.89 7.40 13.26
CA GLU A 168 7.17 6.69 13.02
C GLU A 168 7.36 6.35 11.55
N ARG A 169 6.31 5.88 10.86
CA ARG A 169 6.36 5.57 9.42
C ARG A 169 6.66 6.81 8.58
N LEU A 170 6.00 7.93 8.87
CA LEU A 170 6.25 9.20 8.19
C LEU A 170 7.71 9.67 8.40
N ASN A 171 8.24 9.54 9.61
CA ASN A 171 9.64 9.87 9.90
C ASN A 171 10.63 8.96 9.17
N LEU A 172 10.34 7.66 9.05
CA LEU A 172 11.16 6.72 8.27
C LEU A 172 11.21 7.11 6.79
N ILE A 173 10.07 7.49 6.20
CA ILE A 173 10.00 7.95 4.81
C ILE A 173 10.82 9.22 4.63
N LYS A 174 10.62 10.21 5.51
CA LYS A 174 11.37 11.47 5.47
C LYS A 174 12.88 11.24 5.54
N GLY A 175 13.34 10.47 6.53
CA GLY A 175 14.76 10.15 6.68
C GLY A 175 15.35 9.46 5.45
N HIS A 176 14.60 8.55 4.82
CA HIS A 176 15.06 7.89 3.59
C HIS A 176 15.15 8.86 2.40
N LEU A 177 14.21 9.80 2.27
CA LEU A 177 14.28 10.84 1.22
C LEU A 177 15.48 11.77 1.40
N ASP A 178 15.83 12.08 2.66
CA ASP A 178 17.03 12.85 2.99
C ASP A 178 18.30 12.07 2.63
N GLU A 179 18.37 10.77 2.95
CA GLU A 179 19.47 9.88 2.57
C GLU A 179 19.62 9.77 1.05
N MET A 180 18.51 9.61 0.33
CA MET A 180 18.50 9.58 -1.14
C MET A 180 19.06 10.87 -1.74
N ALA A 181 18.72 12.03 -1.16
CA ALA A 181 19.23 13.32 -1.60
C ALA A 181 20.74 13.42 -1.39
N LEU A 182 21.25 12.96 -0.23
CA LEU A 182 22.67 12.93 0.10
C LEU A 182 23.46 12.01 -0.85
N ASN A 183 22.90 10.83 -1.17
CA ASN A 183 23.53 9.82 -2.01
C ASN A 183 23.35 10.07 -3.52
N SER A 184 22.64 11.13 -3.92
CA SER A 184 22.30 11.43 -5.32
C SER A 184 21.65 10.23 -6.04
N SER A 185 20.74 9.55 -5.35
CA SER A 185 20.05 8.38 -5.91
C SER A 185 19.18 8.78 -7.10
N THR A 186 19.26 8.00 -8.17
CA THR A 186 18.50 8.22 -9.41
C THR A 186 17.29 7.29 -9.54
N THR A 187 17.08 6.42 -8.56
CA THR A 187 15.99 5.43 -8.54
C THR A 187 15.00 5.79 -7.44
N ALA A 188 13.71 5.77 -7.76
CA ALA A 188 12.65 5.97 -6.77
C ALA A 188 12.65 4.82 -5.74
N PRO A 189 12.26 5.09 -4.48
CA PRO A 189 12.25 4.08 -3.45
C PRO A 189 11.15 3.04 -3.69
N ILE A 190 11.40 1.83 -3.23
CA ILE A 190 10.38 0.80 -3.06
C ILE A 190 9.89 0.90 -1.62
N ILE A 191 8.59 1.05 -1.42
CA ILE A 191 7.99 1.17 -0.09
C ILE A 191 7.10 -0.03 0.15
N ILE A 192 7.40 -0.75 1.21
CA ILE A 192 6.64 -1.92 1.66
C ILE A 192 5.93 -1.53 2.94
N LEU A 193 4.62 -1.59 2.91
CA LEU A 193 3.77 -1.14 3.99
C LEU A 193 2.86 -2.28 4.47
N ASP A 194 2.92 -2.56 5.76
CA ASP A 194 1.97 -3.46 6.39
C ASP A 194 0.68 -2.69 6.73
N LEU A 195 -0.46 -3.18 6.27
CA LEU A 195 -1.73 -2.48 6.38
C LEU A 195 -2.24 -2.45 7.83
N LYS A 196 -2.72 -1.27 8.27
CA LYS A 196 -3.30 -1.06 9.59
C LYS A 196 -4.82 -1.05 9.57
N LYS A 197 -5.42 -1.27 10.75
CA LYS A 197 -6.88 -1.36 10.93
C LYS A 197 -7.63 -0.05 10.70
N ASP A 198 -6.94 1.08 10.81
CA ASP A 198 -7.53 2.38 10.56
C ASP A 198 -7.67 2.64 9.05
N PHE A 199 -8.86 2.36 8.52
CA PHE A 199 -9.14 2.40 7.09
C PHE A 199 -8.91 3.77 6.45
N LEU A 200 -9.38 4.86 7.08
CA LEU A 200 -9.29 6.21 6.51
C LEU A 200 -7.86 6.73 6.57
N ALA A 201 -7.21 6.59 7.73
CA ALA A 201 -5.81 6.95 7.88
C ALA A 201 -4.90 6.13 6.94
N GLN A 202 -5.17 4.85 6.74
CA GLN A 202 -4.35 4.01 5.87
C GLN A 202 -4.43 4.42 4.41
N ILE A 203 -5.62 4.79 3.91
CA ILE A 203 -5.78 5.38 2.58
C ILE A 203 -5.00 6.69 2.51
N ALA A 204 -5.18 7.57 3.49
CA ALA A 204 -4.52 8.87 3.51
C ALA A 204 -2.99 8.76 3.52
N GLU A 205 -2.43 7.79 4.25
CA GLU A 205 -0.99 7.50 4.35
C GLU A 205 -0.43 7.07 2.98
N LEU A 206 -1.07 6.12 2.30
CA LEU A 206 -0.66 5.67 0.98
C LEU A 206 -0.71 6.80 -0.06
N ARG A 207 -1.77 7.63 -0.02
CA ARG A 207 -1.89 8.80 -0.90
C ARG A 207 -0.82 9.86 -0.59
N ALA A 208 -0.53 10.12 0.69
CA ALA A 208 0.49 11.07 1.12
C ALA A 208 1.88 10.65 0.62
N ILE A 209 2.20 9.36 0.71
CA ILE A 209 3.45 8.80 0.18
C ILE A 209 3.57 9.09 -1.33
N ARG A 210 2.55 8.76 -2.14
CA ARG A 210 2.58 9.05 -3.58
C ARG A 210 2.75 10.54 -3.88
N LYS A 211 1.94 11.40 -3.26
CA LYS A 211 2.02 12.85 -3.44
C LYS A 211 3.40 13.39 -3.07
N ARG A 212 3.98 12.93 -1.96
CA ARG A 212 5.33 13.34 -1.54
C ARG A 212 6.39 12.95 -2.55
N MET A 213 6.30 11.75 -3.10
CA MET A 213 7.24 11.28 -4.12
C MET A 213 7.13 12.07 -5.43
N GLU A 214 5.91 12.43 -5.86
CA GLU A 214 5.71 13.32 -7.01
C GLU A 214 6.32 14.71 -6.80
N GLN A 215 6.13 15.28 -5.60
CA GLN A 215 6.76 16.54 -5.21
C GLN A 215 8.30 16.42 -5.19
N TYR A 216 8.83 15.33 -4.63
CA TYR A 216 10.26 15.07 -4.58
C TYR A 216 10.86 14.98 -5.99
N LYS A 217 10.25 14.21 -6.90
CA LYS A 217 10.68 14.11 -8.31
C LYS A 217 10.64 15.45 -9.06
N THR A 218 9.72 16.34 -8.70
CA THR A 218 9.66 17.68 -9.31
C THR A 218 10.91 18.49 -9.00
N VAL A 219 11.50 18.29 -7.82
CA VAL A 219 12.77 18.91 -7.40
C VAL A 219 13.99 18.10 -7.86
N HIS A 220 13.82 16.79 -8.04
CA HIS A 220 14.85 15.80 -8.41
C HIS A 220 14.52 15.12 -9.76
N PRO A 221 14.61 15.84 -10.90
CA PRO A 221 14.19 15.33 -12.21
C PRO A 221 15.04 14.17 -12.75
N GLU A 222 16.20 13.89 -12.13
CA GLU A 222 17.03 12.72 -12.39
C GLU A 222 16.31 11.40 -12.04
N ILE A 223 15.34 11.43 -11.12
CA ILE A 223 14.53 10.28 -10.73
C ILE A 223 13.39 10.09 -11.72
N LYS A 224 13.61 9.18 -12.67
CA LYS A 224 12.64 8.89 -13.74
C LYS A 224 11.63 7.81 -13.39
N SER A 225 11.97 6.91 -12.48
CA SER A 225 11.06 5.83 -12.07
C SER A 225 9.97 6.36 -11.15
N GLU A 226 8.82 5.70 -11.15
CA GLU A 226 7.78 5.94 -10.15
C GLU A 226 8.10 5.22 -8.84
N VAL A 227 7.56 5.75 -7.74
CA VAL A 227 7.57 5.03 -6.45
C VAL A 227 6.80 3.73 -6.60
N LEU A 228 7.36 2.65 -6.07
CA LEU A 228 6.69 1.37 -6.02
C LEU A 228 6.10 1.15 -4.62
N LEU A 229 4.78 1.09 -4.51
CA LEU A 229 4.08 0.82 -3.26
C LEU A 229 3.59 -0.63 -3.20
N ILE A 230 4.10 -1.36 -2.22
CA ILE A 230 3.72 -2.74 -1.92
C ILE A 230 2.99 -2.75 -0.58
N SER A 231 1.68 -3.01 -0.60
CA SER A 231 0.90 -3.21 0.62
C SER A 231 0.77 -4.69 0.95
N ARG A 232 0.84 -5.03 2.24
CA ARG A 232 0.73 -6.41 2.71
C ARG A 232 -0.12 -6.48 3.98
N ILE A 233 -0.74 -7.64 4.21
CA ILE A 233 -1.41 -7.92 5.49
C ILE A 233 -0.41 -8.57 6.44
N HIS A 234 -0.16 -7.94 7.59
CA HIS A 234 0.59 -8.54 8.69
C HIS A 234 -0.26 -9.60 9.43
N GLN A 235 0.37 -10.63 9.98
CA GLN A 235 -0.33 -11.73 10.67
C GLN A 235 -1.25 -11.23 11.80
N ASP A 236 -0.76 -10.29 12.61
CA ASP A 236 -1.53 -9.74 13.73
C ASP A 236 -2.64 -8.75 13.29
N ALA A 237 -2.62 -8.30 12.03
CA ALA A 237 -3.57 -7.31 11.53
C ALA A 237 -4.97 -7.89 11.35
N TYR A 238 -5.12 -9.21 11.15
CA TYR A 238 -6.41 -9.86 10.90
C TYR A 238 -6.88 -10.82 11.99
N ILE A 239 -6.15 -10.90 13.11
CA ILE A 239 -6.56 -11.66 14.29
C ILE A 239 -7.55 -10.82 15.10
N SER A 240 -8.69 -11.42 15.46
CA SER A 240 -9.73 -10.83 16.30
C SER A 240 -10.64 -11.91 16.89
N ASP A 241 -11.06 -11.73 18.14
CA ASP A 241 -12.03 -12.59 18.80
C ASP A 241 -13.49 -12.28 18.40
N GLN A 242 -13.73 -11.11 17.79
CA GLN A 242 -15.07 -10.58 17.54
C GLN A 242 -15.43 -10.54 16.05
N ILE A 243 -14.45 -10.35 15.19
CA ILE A 243 -14.66 -10.11 13.76
C ILE A 243 -13.97 -11.20 12.97
N HIS A 244 -14.71 -11.81 12.04
CA HIS A 244 -14.17 -12.84 11.16
C HIS A 244 -12.97 -12.31 10.34
N PRO A 245 -11.85 -13.05 10.21
CA PRO A 245 -10.65 -12.63 9.49
C PRO A 245 -10.90 -12.07 8.09
N LEU A 246 -11.78 -12.70 7.30
CA LEU A 246 -12.08 -12.24 5.94
C LEU A 246 -12.74 -10.86 5.89
N ILE A 247 -13.54 -10.49 6.90
CA ILE A 247 -14.11 -9.14 7.00
C ILE A 247 -12.96 -8.15 7.23
N ILE A 248 -11.99 -8.54 8.05
CA ILE A 248 -10.81 -7.73 8.32
C ILE A 248 -9.95 -7.56 7.07
N CYS A 249 -9.59 -8.67 6.42
CA CYS A 249 -8.82 -8.66 5.18
C CYS A 249 -9.52 -7.83 4.10
N ASN A 250 -10.85 -7.90 3.98
CA ASN A 250 -11.60 -7.10 3.02
C ASN A 250 -11.33 -5.60 3.17
N TYR A 251 -11.44 -5.05 4.38
CA TYR A 251 -11.20 -3.61 4.55
C TYR A 251 -9.72 -3.24 4.43
N LEU A 252 -8.79 -4.10 4.87
CA LEU A 252 -7.34 -3.87 4.75
C LEU A 252 -6.93 -3.83 3.28
N ILE A 253 -7.35 -4.81 2.49
CA ILE A 253 -7.05 -4.85 1.06
C ILE A 253 -7.74 -3.67 0.37
N MET A 254 -8.97 -3.33 0.73
CA MET A 254 -9.68 -2.20 0.14
C MET A 254 -8.94 -0.87 0.35
N SER A 255 -8.32 -0.64 1.52
CA SER A 255 -7.52 0.57 1.73
C SER A 255 -6.28 0.60 0.83
N SER A 256 -5.68 -0.55 0.51
CA SER A 256 -4.57 -0.61 -0.47
C SER A 256 -5.01 -0.26 -1.90
N TYR A 257 -6.21 -0.68 -2.33
CA TYR A 257 -6.74 -0.34 -3.66
C TYR A 257 -7.10 1.14 -3.74
N LEU A 258 -7.81 1.66 -2.73
CA LEU A 258 -8.23 3.06 -2.67
C LEU A 258 -7.06 4.02 -2.42
N GLY A 259 -6.00 3.56 -1.74
CA GLY A 259 -4.73 4.25 -1.60
C GLY A 259 -3.79 4.10 -2.80
N MET A 260 -4.23 3.39 -3.84
CA MET A 260 -3.51 3.13 -5.08
C MET A 260 -2.15 2.43 -4.90
N SER A 261 -2.04 1.38 -4.09
CA SER A 261 -0.82 0.57 -4.05
C SER A 261 -0.58 -0.13 -5.41
N ASP A 262 0.68 -0.32 -5.81
CA ASP A 262 1.00 -1.05 -7.06
C ASP A 262 0.78 -2.56 -6.89
N PHE A 263 1.08 -3.07 -5.69
CA PHE A 263 0.84 -4.45 -5.31
C PHE A 263 0.07 -4.53 -4.00
N SER A 264 -0.90 -5.43 -3.93
CA SER A 264 -1.62 -5.74 -2.69
C SER A 264 -1.53 -7.23 -2.39
N PHE A 265 -0.82 -7.55 -1.32
CA PHE A 265 -0.63 -8.91 -0.83
C PHE A 265 -1.63 -9.20 0.29
N GLY A 266 -2.39 -10.29 0.10
CA GLY A 266 -3.30 -10.80 1.12
C GLY A 266 -2.57 -11.41 2.32
N VAL A 267 -3.23 -12.34 3.01
CA VAL A 267 -2.61 -13.06 4.13
C VAL A 267 -1.34 -13.81 3.67
N PRO A 268 -0.27 -13.84 4.49
CA PRO A 268 0.91 -14.64 4.19
C PRO A 268 0.55 -16.12 4.03
N PHE A 269 0.95 -16.71 2.91
CA PHE A 269 0.62 -18.09 2.57
C PHE A 269 1.72 -19.04 3.05
N ALA A 270 1.52 -19.58 4.25
CA ALA A 270 2.20 -20.79 4.70
C ALA A 270 1.51 -22.02 4.09
N ASP A 271 0.55 -22.63 4.77
CA ASP A 271 -0.03 -23.90 4.33
C ASP A 271 -1.54 -23.84 4.07
N ASP A 272 -2.23 -22.80 4.55
CA ASP A 272 -3.66 -22.61 4.38
C ASP A 272 -3.99 -22.04 2.99
N VAL A 273 -4.14 -22.95 2.02
CA VAL A 273 -4.51 -22.65 0.63
C VAL A 273 -5.86 -21.95 0.57
N GLU A 274 -6.81 -22.31 1.44
CA GLU A 274 -8.16 -21.76 1.40
C GLU A 274 -8.16 -20.29 1.86
N ALA A 275 -7.49 -19.97 2.96
CA ALA A 275 -7.35 -18.59 3.41
C ALA A 275 -6.66 -17.70 2.36
N ALA A 276 -5.56 -18.17 1.76
CA ALA A 276 -4.87 -17.46 0.70
C ALA A 276 -5.75 -17.24 -0.54
N ARG A 277 -6.47 -18.29 -0.97
CA ARG A 277 -7.41 -18.22 -2.10
C ARG A 277 -8.57 -17.26 -1.82
N LEU A 278 -9.17 -17.31 -0.64
CA LEU A 278 -10.27 -16.41 -0.28
C LEU A 278 -9.81 -14.94 -0.23
N CYS A 279 -8.59 -14.68 0.27
CA CYS A 279 -8.02 -13.33 0.21
C CYS A 279 -7.72 -12.86 -1.22
N LEU A 280 -7.34 -13.78 -2.11
CA LEU A 280 -7.18 -13.47 -3.53
C LEU A 280 -8.53 -13.16 -4.20
N ASN A 281 -9.57 -13.94 -3.89
CA ASN A 281 -10.92 -13.72 -4.42
C ASN A 281 -11.50 -12.35 -4.02
N ILE A 282 -11.21 -11.84 -2.80
CA ILE A 282 -11.57 -10.47 -2.40
C ILE A 282 -11.05 -9.46 -3.43
N GLN A 283 -9.82 -9.64 -3.89
CA GLN A 283 -9.18 -8.76 -4.86
C GLN A 283 -9.78 -8.91 -6.27
N HIS A 284 -10.13 -10.13 -6.68
CA HIS A 284 -10.86 -10.33 -7.94
C HIS A 284 -12.23 -9.66 -7.90
N ILE A 285 -12.98 -9.81 -6.81
CA ILE A 285 -14.27 -9.12 -6.62
C ILE A 285 -14.09 -7.61 -6.72
N PHE A 286 -13.04 -7.04 -6.10
CA PHE A 286 -12.75 -5.61 -6.21
C PHE A 286 -12.54 -5.15 -7.66
N LYS A 287 -11.85 -5.95 -8.47
CA LYS A 287 -11.54 -5.61 -9.86
C LYS A 287 -12.70 -5.88 -10.82
N GLU A 288 -13.30 -7.07 -10.73
CA GLU A 288 -14.19 -7.62 -11.74
C GLU A 288 -15.67 -7.35 -11.46
N GLU A 289 -16.05 -7.20 -10.18
CA GLU A 289 -17.45 -6.99 -9.78
C GLU A 289 -17.68 -5.57 -9.24
N SER A 290 -16.87 -5.14 -8.28
CA SER A 290 -16.97 -3.82 -7.66
C SER A 290 -16.36 -2.71 -8.51
N ASN A 291 -15.61 -3.05 -9.57
CA ASN A 291 -14.97 -2.12 -10.51
C ASN A 291 -14.09 -1.05 -9.82
N LEU A 292 -13.46 -1.37 -8.69
CA LEU A 292 -12.57 -0.44 -7.96
C LEU A 292 -11.32 -0.05 -8.78
N GLY A 293 -10.97 -0.83 -9.81
CA GLY A 293 -9.88 -0.51 -10.73
C GLY A 293 -10.26 0.39 -11.91
N TYR A 294 -11.52 0.80 -12.05
CA TYR A 294 -11.99 1.53 -13.23
C TYR A 294 -11.67 3.03 -13.21
N VAL A 295 -11.54 3.62 -12.01
CA VAL A 295 -11.23 5.04 -11.80
C VAL A 295 -9.93 5.15 -11.02
N SER A 296 -8.99 5.96 -11.50
CA SER A 296 -7.79 6.31 -10.74
C SER A 296 -8.16 7.24 -9.58
N ASP A 297 -7.63 6.95 -8.39
CA ASP A 297 -7.87 7.71 -7.16
C ASP A 297 -9.35 8.02 -6.88
N PRO A 298 -10.21 6.99 -6.69
CA PRO A 298 -11.65 7.19 -6.52
C PRO A 298 -12.02 7.97 -5.25
N VAL A 299 -11.07 8.17 -4.33
CA VAL A 299 -11.24 8.94 -3.09
C VAL A 299 -10.80 10.41 -3.23
N ALA A 300 -10.32 10.82 -4.40
CA ALA A 300 -9.98 12.22 -4.67
C ALA A 300 -11.19 13.13 -4.46
N GLY A 301 -10.99 14.21 -3.69
CA GLY A 301 -12.05 15.15 -3.32
C GLY A 301 -12.87 14.76 -2.09
N SER A 302 -12.65 13.58 -1.50
CA SER A 302 -13.18 13.27 -0.16
C SER A 302 -12.53 14.17 0.88
N TYR A 303 -13.30 15.06 1.52
CA TYR A 303 -12.72 16.07 2.41
C TYR A 303 -11.91 15.46 3.56
N ILE A 304 -12.37 14.35 4.12
CA ILE A 304 -11.67 13.65 5.21
C ILE A 304 -10.35 13.03 4.75
N ILE A 305 -10.33 12.38 3.59
CA ILE A 305 -9.10 11.76 3.10
C ILE A 305 -8.12 12.84 2.66
N GLU A 306 -8.56 13.87 1.95
CA GLU A 306 -7.67 14.98 1.56
C GLU A 306 -7.11 15.69 2.78
N LYS A 307 -7.92 15.97 3.81
CA LYS A 307 -7.45 16.61 5.04
C LYS A 307 -6.35 15.80 5.73
N LEU A 308 -6.57 14.51 5.92
CA LEU A 308 -5.60 13.62 6.55
C LEU A 308 -4.34 13.48 5.68
N THR A 309 -4.49 13.35 4.37
CA THR A 309 -3.36 13.29 3.43
C THR A 309 -2.53 14.57 3.47
N GLU A 310 -3.16 15.74 3.51
CA GLU A 310 -2.47 17.04 3.62
C GLU A 310 -1.69 17.17 4.93
N GLN A 311 -2.29 16.78 6.05
CA GLN A 311 -1.59 16.78 7.33
C GLN A 311 -0.41 15.83 7.34
N MET A 312 -0.57 14.60 6.80
CA MET A 312 0.54 13.65 6.69
C MET A 312 1.64 14.14 5.74
N LEU A 313 1.28 14.85 4.67
CA LEU A 313 2.25 15.50 3.77
C LEU A 313 3.11 16.52 4.50
N LEU A 314 2.52 17.36 5.36
CA LEU A 314 3.28 18.33 6.16
C LEU A 314 4.31 17.68 7.09
N HIS A 315 4.06 16.45 7.54
CA HIS A 315 5.04 15.70 8.34
C HIS A 315 6.21 15.15 7.50
N LEU A 316 6.01 15.00 6.19
CA LEU A 316 7.01 14.51 5.24
C LEU A 316 7.86 15.64 4.62
N GLU A 317 7.50 16.91 4.85
CA GLU A 317 8.28 18.10 4.48
C GLU A 317 9.55 18.27 5.32
#